data_AF-W4UUE5-F1
#
_entry.id   AF-W4UUE5-F1
#
_cell.length_a   1.000
_cell.length_b   1.000
_cell.length_c   1.000
_cell.angle_alpha   90.00
_cell.angle_beta   90.00
_cell.angle_gamma   90.00
#
_symmetry.space_group_name_H-M   'P 1'
#
loop_
_entity.id
_entity.type
_entity.pdbx_description
1 polymer ?
#
loop_
_entity_poly.entity_id
_entity_poly.type
_entity_poly.pdbx_seq_one_letter_code
_entity_poly.pdbx_strand_id
1 'polypeptide(L)' 'MNKVSIFEHPEFGRIRTLEIDGKIWFCASDVAAALGYSNPRDAVVRHCKPMGVVVYDTPTRSAVQKIKYISEGNVYR' A
#
# COMPACT_ATOMS: atom_id res chain seq x y z
N MET A 1 -10.92 2.72 14.05
CA MET A 1 -11.44 2.87 12.68
C MET A 1 -10.37 3.61 11.90
N ASN A 2 -9.49 2.89 11.21
CA ASN A 2 -8.29 3.49 10.62
C ASN A 2 -8.69 4.31 9.40
N LYS A 3 -8.27 5.58 9.37
CA LYS A 3 -8.66 6.51 8.30
C LYS A 3 -7.77 6.25 7.09
N VAL A 4 -8.37 5.76 6.01
CA VAL A 4 -7.71 5.65 4.72
C VAL A 4 -7.66 7.04 4.10
N SER A 5 -6.47 7.46 3.67
CA SER A 5 -6.27 8.70 2.92
C SER A 5 -5.79 8.35 1.51
N ILE A 6 -6.02 9.23 0.55
CA ILE A 6 -5.58 9.05 -0.84
C ILE A 6 -4.60 10.17 -1.16
N PHE A 7 -3.41 9.78 -1.58
CA PHE A 7 -2.40 10.68 -2.14
C PHE A 7 -2.47 10.59 -3.66
N GLU A 8 -2.48 11.73 -4.35
CA GLU A 8 -2.55 11.79 -5.81
C GLU A 8 -1.33 12.57 -6.34
N HIS A 9 -0.60 11.97 -7.28
CA HIS A 9 0.54 12.58 -7.95
C HIS A 9 0.45 12.34 -9.46
N PRO A 10 0.81 13.31 -10.32
CA PRO A 10 0.74 13.14 -11.77
C PRO A 10 1.52 11.93 -12.29
N GLU A 11 2.69 11.65 -11.71
CA GLU A 11 3.57 10.56 -12.15
C GLU A 11 3.27 9.22 -11.46
N PHE A 12 2.84 9.25 -10.19
CA PHE A 12 2.63 8.04 -9.38
C PHE A 12 1.16 7.63 -9.28
N GLY A 13 0.25 8.42 -9.86
CA GLY A 13 -1.18 8.19 -9.78
C GLY A 13 -1.71 8.33 -8.36
N ARG A 14 -2.66 7.47 -8.01
CA ARG A 14 -3.37 7.49 -6.70
C ARG A 14 -2.85 6.38 -5.81
N ILE A 15 -2.24 6.76 -4.70
CA ILE A 15 -1.73 5.84 -3.67
C ILE A 15 -2.59 5.97 -2.43
N ARG A 16 -3.22 4.86 -2.03
CA ARG A 16 -3.94 4.80 -0.75
C ARG A 16 -2.93 4.67 0.40
N THR A 17 -3.12 5.47 1.44
CA THR A 17 -2.35 5.42 2.67
C THR A 17 -3.26 5.17 3.86
N LEU A 18 -2.68 4.64 4.93
CA LEU A 18 -3.37 4.30 6.16
C LEU A 18 -2.48 4.71 7.33
N GLU A 19 -3.04 5.44 8.28
CA GLU A 19 -2.34 5.76 9.52
C GLU A 19 -2.62 4.67 10.57
N ILE A 20 -1.56 4.06 11.09
CA ILE A 20 -1.60 3.06 12.15
C ILE A 20 -0.58 3.47 13.20
N ASP A 21 -1.02 3.66 14.45
CA ASP A 21 -0.16 3.99 15.60
C ASP A 21 0.77 5.19 15.34
N GLY A 22 0.25 6.23 14.67
CA GLY A 22 0.99 7.44 14.31
C GLY A 22 2.01 7.27 13.18
N LYS A 23 2.03 6.11 12.51
CA LYS A 23 2.87 5.83 11.34
C LYS A 23 2.02 5.72 10.09
N ILE A 24 2.54 6.27 8.99
CA ILE A 24 1.91 6.16 7.68
C ILE A 24 2.34 4.85 7.02
N TRP A 25 1.36 4.12 6.53
CA TRP A 25 1.53 2.91 5.74
C TRP A 25 0.94 3.11 4.35
N PHE A 26 1.59 2.54 3.35
CA PHE A 26 1.25 2.73 1.94
C PHE A 26 0.64 1.47 1.36
N CYS A 27 -0.39 1.60 0.52
CA CYS A 27 -0.98 0.45 -0.13
C CYS A 27 0.04 -0.19 -1.08
N ALA A 28 0.38 -1.44 -0.82
CA ALA A 28 1.50 -2.10 -1.48
C ALA A 28 1.27 -2.29 -2.98
N SER A 29 0.03 -2.59 -3.37
CA SER A 29 -0.35 -2.73 -4.78
C SER A 29 -0.26 -1.42 -5.54
N ASP A 30 -0.68 -0.32 -4.91
CA ASP A 30 -0.71 0.99 -5.56
C ASP A 30 0.72 1.51 -5.77
N VAL A 31 1.57 1.35 -4.75
CA VAL A 31 3.01 1.68 -4.85
C VAL A 31 3.68 0.86 -5.94
N ALA A 32 3.50 -0.46 -5.96
CA ALA A 32 4.14 -1.29 -6.98
C ALA A 32 3.62 -1.00 -8.40
N ALA A 33 2.33 -0.67 -8.55
CA ALA A 33 1.79 -0.22 -9.84
C ALA A 33 2.37 1.14 -10.27
N ALA A 34 2.50 2.09 -9.33
CA ALA A 34 3.10 3.40 -9.57
C ALA A 34 4.58 3.32 -9.97
N LEU A 35 5.30 2.33 -9.43
CA LEU A 35 6.69 2.03 -9.80
C LEU A 35 6.82 1.28 -11.14
N GLY A 36 5.72 0.91 -11.79
CA GLY A 36 5.72 0.27 -13.10
C GLY A 36 5.90 -1.26 -13.09
N TYR A 37 5.72 -1.93 -11.94
CA TYR A 37 5.76 -3.39 -11.90
C TYR A 37 4.57 -3.98 -12.66
N SER A 38 4.84 -4.87 -13.62
CA SER A 38 3.78 -5.56 -14.39
C SER A 38 2.88 -6.44 -13.51
N ASN A 39 3.40 -6.97 -12.39
CA ASN A 39 2.64 -7.74 -11.41
C ASN A 39 2.87 -7.19 -9.99
N PRO A 40 2.05 -6.22 -9.55
CA PRO A 40 2.17 -5.61 -8.23
C PRO A 40 2.12 -6.61 -7.07
N ARG A 41 1.29 -7.65 -7.19
CA ARG A 41 1.12 -8.66 -6.13
C ARG A 41 2.38 -9.48 -5.93
N ASP A 42 3.02 -9.88 -7.03
CA ASP A 42 4.28 -10.62 -7.02
C ASP A 42 5.45 -9.74 -6.58
N ALA A 43 5.52 -8.49 -7.06
CA ALA A 43 6.53 -7.53 -6.65
C ALA A 43 6.57 -7.32 -5.13
N VAL A 44 5.40 -7.14 -4.50
CA VAL A 44 5.30 -7.01 -3.04
C VAL A 44 5.80 -8.24 -2.31
N VAL A 45 5.59 -9.45 -2.85
CA VAL A 45 6.06 -10.70 -2.21
C VAL A 45 7.57 -10.86 -2.34
N ARG A 46 8.15 -10.46 -3.47
CA ARG A 46 9.59 -10.62 -3.76
C ARG A 46 10.47 -9.54 -3.13
N HIS A 47 9.99 -8.29 -3.13
CA HIS A 47 10.81 -7.13 -2.79
C HIS A 47 10.57 -6.61 -1.37
N CYS A 48 9.35 -6.75 -0.81
CA CYS A 48 9.08 -6.24 0.53
C CYS A 48 9.53 -7.24 1.62
N LYS A 49 10.09 -6.72 2.72
CA LYS A 49 10.37 -7.53 3.91
C LYS A 49 9.08 -7.80 4.69
N PRO A 50 8.84 -9.02 5.18
CA PRO A 50 7.63 -9.35 5.96
C PRO A 50 7.41 -8.43 7.16
N MET A 51 8.48 -7.99 7.84
CA MET A 51 8.41 -7.08 9.00
C MET A 51 7.79 -5.71 8.69
N GLY A 52 7.82 -5.28 7.43
CA GLY A 52 7.24 -4.02 6.99
C GLY A 52 6.00 -4.22 6.12
N VAL A 53 5.32 -5.36 6.23
CA VAL A 53 4.07 -5.66 5.50
C VAL A 53 2.99 -5.99 6.52
N VAL A 54 1.87 -5.29 6.45
CA VAL A 54 0.68 -5.54 7.27
C VAL A 54 -0.54 -5.74 6.39
N VAL A 55 -1.55 -6.46 6.87
CA VAL A 55 -2.80 -6.67 6.14
C VAL A 55 -3.92 -6.03 6.93
N TYR A 56 -4.67 -5.13 6.28
CA TYR A 56 -5.80 -4.45 6.87
C TYR A 56 -7.06 -4.63 6.05
N ASP A 57 -8.17 -4.82 6.76
CA ASP A 57 -9.51 -4.81 6.20
C ASP A 57 -9.87 -3.36 5.82
N THR A 58 -9.90 -3.11 4.51
CA THR A 58 -10.06 -1.79 3.93
C THR A 58 -11.39 -1.72 3.20
N PRO A 59 -12.29 -0.78 3.53
CA PRO A 59 -13.54 -0.60 2.81
C PRO A 59 -13.23 -0.11 1.39
N THR A 60 -13.65 -0.90 0.40
CA THR A 60 -13.61 -0.51 -1.02
C THR A 60 -15.03 -0.26 -1.52
N ARG A 61 -15.17 0.26 -2.75
CA ARG A 61 -16.46 0.61 -3.35
C ARG A 61 -17.46 -0.54 -3.42
N SER A 62 -16.98 -1.79 -3.43
CA SER A 62 -17.82 -2.99 -3.54
C SER A 62 -17.93 -3.78 -2.23
N ALA A 63 -16.86 -3.85 -1.44
CA ALA A 63 -16.81 -4.61 -0.20
C ALA A 63 -15.60 -4.23 0.66
N VAL A 64 -15.56 -4.68 1.91
CA VAL A 64 -14.34 -4.67 2.71
C VAL A 64 -13.40 -5.74 2.17
N GLN A 65 -12.16 -5.36 1.82
CA GLN A 65 -11.16 -6.26 1.27
C GLN A 65 -9.90 -6.25 2.14
N LYS A 66 -9.22 -7.40 2.23
CA LYS A 66 -7.90 -7.52 2.86
C LYS A 66 -6.83 -6.96 1.94
N ILE A 67 -6.32 -5.78 2.26
CA ILE A 67 -5.31 -5.09 1.47
C ILE A 67 -3.98 -5.13 2.22
N LYS A 68 -2.89 -5.37 1.47
CA LYS A 68 -1.52 -5.28 1.99
C LYS A 68 -1.08 -3.82 2.02
N TYR A 69 -0.56 -3.42 3.16
CA TYR A 69 0.11 -2.14 3.34
C TYR A 69 1.58 -2.38 3.68
N ILE A 70 2.44 -1.49 3.20
CA ILE A 70 3.88 -1.50 3.41
C ILE A 70 4.33 -0.27 4.18
N SER A 71 5.34 -0.44 5.02
CA SER A 71 6.01 0.68 5.67
C SER A 71 6.85 1.47 4.67
N GLU A 72 7.16 2.72 5.01
CA GLU A 72 8.04 3.59 4.22
C GLU A 72 9.37 2.92 3.85
N GLY A 73 10.00 2.18 4.77
CA GLY A 73 11.24 1.46 4.47
C GLY A 73 11.12 0.37 3.39
N ASN A 74 9.93 -0.16 3.14
CA ASN A 74 9.66 -1.07 2.03
C ASN A 74 9.32 -0.33 0.72
N VAL A 75 9.01 0.97 0.77
CA VAL A 75 8.79 1.81 -0.41
C VAL A 75 10.14 2.20 -1.05
N TYR A 76 11.15 2.51 -0.23
CA TYR A 76 12.48 2.93 -0.70
C TYR A 76 13.45 1.80 -1.04
N ARG A 77 13.01 0.55 -1.01
CA ARG A 77 13.89 -0.62 -1.11
C ARG A 77 14.19 -1.04 -2.54
#